data_AF-X0W7U7-F1
#
_entry.id   AF-X0W7U7-F1
#
_cell.length_a   1.000
_cell.length_b   1.000
_cell.length_c   1.000
_cell.angle_alpha   90.00
_cell.angle_beta   90.00
_cell.angle_gamma   90.00
#
_symmetry.space_group_name_H-M   'P 1'
#
loop_
_entity.id
_entity.type
_entity.pdbx_description
1 polymer ?
#
loop_
_entity_poly.entity_id
_entity_poly.type
_entity_poly.pdbx_seq_one_letter_code
_entity_poly.pdbx_strand_id
1 'polypeptide(L)'
;IQNILAASCLSVTPPGGTLNKVEFTGLGGVKWAVPGNIDYGNSVSVKFLEFNRTPLLDIMHGWVKMIRDYRTGITDLEDGDEGSGYTKGTYASIMYYWTTAPDAKTVEYYAAYDGVFPTKDPQDLYTSDVETVGRLDLDIEFNVDYTWHEPWVRTKCQGFANGIFAAAKQNVINYGPAQT
;
A
#
# COMPACT_ATOMS: atom_id res chain seq x y z
N ILE A 1 12.79 -7.85 -4.97
CA ILE A 1 11.53 -7.07 -5.04
C ILE A 1 11.25 -6.34 -3.73
N GLN A 2 11.07 -7.05 -2.61
CA GLN A 2 10.72 -6.43 -1.31
C GLN A 2 11.65 -5.28 -0.88
N ASN A 3 12.98 -5.45 -0.95
CA ASN A 3 13.92 -4.40 -0.57
C ASN A 3 13.84 -3.16 -1.48
N ILE A 4 13.52 -3.34 -2.77
CA ILE A 4 13.37 -2.22 -3.71
C ILE A 4 12.11 -1.43 -3.37
N LEU A 5 10.97 -2.12 -3.21
CA LEU A 5 9.69 -1.49 -2.86
C LEU A 5 9.75 -0.76 -1.50
N ALA A 6 10.40 -1.37 -0.51
CA ALA A 6 10.56 -0.76 0.81
C ALA A 6 11.47 0.47 0.78
N ALA A 7 12.55 0.45 -0.03
CA ALA A 7 13.49 1.55 -0.14
C ALA A 7 12.97 2.70 -1.03
N SER A 8 12.13 2.40 -2.02
CA SER A 8 11.55 3.43 -2.90
C SER A 8 10.30 4.09 -2.33
N CYS A 9 9.67 3.53 -1.30
CA CYS A 9 8.44 4.08 -0.72
C CYS A 9 8.70 5.44 -0.07
N LEU A 10 7.92 6.45 -0.47
CA LEU A 10 8.04 7.84 -0.02
C LEU A 10 6.89 8.25 0.90
N SER A 11 5.68 7.85 0.53
CA SER A 11 4.48 8.16 1.31
C SER A 11 3.42 7.09 1.09
N VAL A 12 2.63 6.84 2.13
CA VAL A 12 1.48 5.95 2.10
C VAL A 12 0.27 6.75 2.56
N THR A 13 -0.80 6.73 1.78
CA THR A 13 -2.10 7.31 2.13
C THR A 13 -3.04 6.17 2.52
N PRO A 14 -3.25 5.92 3.82
CA PRO A 14 -4.13 4.86 4.29
C PRO A 14 -5.60 5.15 3.90
N PRO A 15 -6.47 4.13 3.87
CA PRO A 15 -7.87 4.31 3.55
C PRO A 15 -8.56 5.02 4.71
N GLY A 16 -9.28 6.10 4.41
CA GLY A 16 -10.05 6.86 5.39
C GLY A 16 -11.48 6.36 5.53
N GLY A 17 -12.04 6.48 6.74
CA GLY A 17 -13.47 6.31 6.99
C GLY A 17 -14.16 7.65 7.20
N THR A 18 -15.32 7.85 6.56
CA THR A 18 -16.19 9.00 6.78
C THR A 18 -17.45 8.55 7.51
N LEU A 19 -17.72 9.17 8.66
CA LEU A 19 -18.99 9.01 9.35
C LEU A 19 -19.99 10.04 8.80
N ASN A 20 -20.96 9.57 8.04
CA ASN A 20 -22.03 10.43 7.56
C ASN A 20 -23.04 10.67 8.67
N LYS A 21 -23.52 11.91 8.77
CA LYS A 21 -24.56 12.31 9.70
C LYS A 21 -25.89 12.50 8.96
N VAL A 22 -26.97 12.11 9.62
CA VAL A 22 -28.33 12.47 9.21
C VAL A 22 -28.79 13.62 10.10
N GLU A 23 -29.18 14.72 9.47
CA GLU A 23 -29.67 15.92 10.17
C GLU A 23 -31.19 15.91 10.28
N PHE A 24 -31.70 16.19 11.48
CA PHE A 24 -33.11 16.36 11.77
C PHE A 24 -33.37 17.82 12.15
N THR A 25 -34.40 18.42 11.57
CA THR A 25 -34.84 19.78 11.95
C THR A 25 -36.00 19.68 12.91
N GLY A 26 -35.79 20.11 14.15
CA GLY A 26 -36.81 20.19 15.19
C GLY A 26 -37.65 21.47 15.11
N LEU A 27 -38.63 21.56 16.02
CA LEU A 27 -39.44 22.76 16.22
C LEU A 27 -38.55 23.98 16.53
N GLY A 28 -38.87 25.11 15.90
CA GLY A 28 -38.07 26.34 16.03
C GLY A 28 -36.78 26.37 15.21
N GLY A 29 -36.57 25.41 14.30
CA GLY A 29 -35.40 25.37 13.42
C GLY A 29 -34.13 24.83 14.08
N VAL A 30 -34.22 24.31 15.31
CA VAL A 30 -33.11 23.65 16.01
C VAL A 30 -32.76 22.36 15.28
N LYS A 31 -31.52 22.26 14.77
CA LYS A 31 -31.02 21.06 14.10
C LYS A 31 -30.25 20.18 15.08
N TRP A 32 -30.50 18.88 15.04
CA TRP A 32 -29.68 17.87 15.70
C TRP A 32 -29.31 16.79 14.69
N ALA A 33 -28.21 16.08 14.92
CA ALA A 33 -27.70 15.10 13.99
C ALA A 33 -27.41 13.78 14.70
N VAL A 34 -27.66 12.67 14.02
CA VAL A 34 -27.25 11.34 14.46
C VAL A 34 -26.35 10.68 13.43
N PRO A 35 -25.46 9.78 13.88
CA PRO A 35 -24.71 8.88 13.00
C PRO A 35 -25.66 8.14 12.05
N GLY A 36 -25.42 8.23 10.75
CA GLY A 36 -26.16 7.51 9.71
C GLY A 36 -25.43 6.23 9.31
N ASN A 37 -24.58 6.34 8.29
CA ASN A 37 -23.72 5.26 7.82
C ASN A 37 -22.24 5.63 7.97
N ILE A 38 -21.40 4.60 7.98
CA ILE A 38 -19.95 4.72 7.91
C ILE A 38 -19.55 4.25 6.52
N ASP A 39 -18.92 5.14 5.75
CA ASP A 39 -18.31 4.80 4.46
C ASP A 39 -16.80 4.70 4.67
N TYR A 40 -16.26 3.49 4.55
CA TYR A 40 -14.82 3.27 4.56
C TYR A 40 -14.30 3.23 3.13
N GLY A 41 -13.25 4.01 2.86
CA GLY A 41 -12.53 3.94 1.59
C GLY A 41 -11.93 2.55 1.39
N ASN A 42 -11.96 2.07 0.16
CA ASN A 42 -11.39 0.80 -0.27
C ASN A 42 -10.10 0.99 -1.09
N SER A 43 -9.46 2.15 -1.00
CA SER A 43 -8.22 2.44 -1.73
C SER A 43 -7.10 2.89 -0.81
N VAL A 44 -5.90 2.40 -1.10
CA VAL A 44 -4.65 2.81 -0.48
C VAL A 44 -3.71 3.27 -1.58
N SER A 45 -3.17 4.47 -1.44
CA SER A 45 -2.21 5.01 -2.41
C SER A 45 -0.81 4.96 -1.80
N VAL A 46 0.16 4.44 -2.56
CA VAL A 46 1.57 4.42 -2.18
C VAL A 46 2.37 5.15 -3.25
N LYS A 47 3.08 6.19 -2.82
CA LYS A 47 4.00 6.93 -3.67
C LYS A 47 5.39 6.34 -3.56
N PHE A 48 5.99 6.03 -4.70
CA PHE A 48 7.33 5.48 -4.81
C PHE A 48 8.24 6.41 -5.63
N LEU A 49 9.53 6.36 -5.33
CA LEU A 49 10.59 6.91 -6.15
C LEU A 49 10.99 5.89 -7.22
N GLU A 50 10.88 6.24 -8.49
CA GLU A 50 11.35 5.38 -9.58
C GLU A 50 12.87 5.49 -9.77
N PHE A 51 13.50 4.34 -10.01
CA PHE A 51 14.94 4.26 -10.28
C PHE A 51 15.23 4.14 -11.79
N ASN A 52 16.48 4.36 -12.17
CA ASN A 52 16.93 4.07 -13.53
C ASN A 52 16.63 2.60 -13.90
N ARG A 53 16.20 2.39 -15.14
CA ARG A 53 15.69 1.10 -15.67
C ARG A 53 14.30 0.69 -15.17
N THR A 54 13.54 1.62 -14.59
CA THR A 54 12.10 1.47 -14.32
C THR A 54 11.70 0.18 -13.58
N PRO A 55 12.41 -0.25 -12.52
CA PRO A 55 12.07 -1.48 -11.81
C PRO A 55 10.65 -1.48 -11.22
N LEU A 56 10.10 -0.34 -10.77
CA LEU A 56 8.74 -0.37 -10.21
C LEU A 56 7.69 -0.50 -11.31
N LEU A 57 7.93 0.09 -12.47
CA LEU A 57 7.10 -0.16 -13.65
C LEU A 57 7.04 -1.64 -13.95
N ASP A 58 8.19 -2.31 -14.10
CA ASP A 58 8.22 -3.73 -14.46
C ASP A 58 7.46 -4.60 -13.47
N ILE A 59 7.62 -4.33 -12.16
CA ILE A 59 6.92 -5.04 -11.09
C ILE A 59 5.41 -4.82 -11.17
N MET A 60 4.98 -3.57 -11.23
CA MET A 60 3.57 -3.20 -11.12
C MET A 60 2.81 -3.48 -12.41
N HIS A 61 3.45 -3.23 -13.55
CA HIS A 61 2.98 -3.64 -14.87
C HIS A 61 2.83 -5.17 -14.93
N GLY A 62 3.82 -5.92 -14.47
CA GLY A 62 3.74 -7.39 -14.38
C GLY A 62 2.55 -7.86 -13.54
N TRP A 63 2.30 -7.22 -12.40
CA TRP A 63 1.16 -7.54 -11.54
C TRP A 63 -0.17 -7.26 -12.25
N VAL A 64 -0.34 -6.08 -12.86
CA VAL A 64 -1.55 -5.75 -13.62
C VAL A 64 -1.77 -6.71 -14.79
N LYS A 65 -0.71 -7.02 -15.54
CA LYS A 65 -0.77 -7.98 -16.66
C LYS A 65 -1.13 -9.39 -16.23
N MET A 66 -0.67 -9.83 -15.06
CA MET A 66 -1.03 -11.14 -14.49
C MET A 66 -2.54 -11.22 -14.24
N ILE A 67 -3.14 -10.15 -13.69
CA ILE A 67 -4.59 -10.06 -13.51
C ILE A 67 -5.28 -10.09 -14.87
N ARG A 68 -4.83 -9.25 -15.80
CA ARG A 68 -5.37 -9.20 -17.16
C ARG A 68 -4.38 -8.60 -18.16
N ASP A 69 -4.05 -9.36 -19.21
CA ASP A 69 -3.28 -8.83 -20.33
C ASP A 69 -4.18 -7.97 -21.23
N TYR A 70 -3.79 -6.71 -21.45
CA TYR A 70 -4.51 -5.76 -22.29
C TYR A 70 -4.44 -6.08 -23.78
N ARG A 71 -3.46 -6.87 -24.25
CA ARG A 71 -3.30 -7.22 -25.67
C ARG A 71 -4.27 -8.30 -26.12
N THR A 72 -4.45 -9.29 -25.27
CA THR A 72 -5.18 -10.53 -25.57
C THR A 72 -6.49 -10.62 -24.78
N GLY A 73 -6.65 -9.81 -23.74
CA GLY A 73 -7.82 -9.81 -22.86
C GLY A 73 -7.90 -11.02 -21.91
N ILE A 74 -6.91 -11.92 -21.99
CA ILE A 74 -6.78 -13.12 -21.16
C ILE A 74 -5.92 -12.85 -19.93
N THR A 75 -6.10 -13.66 -18.91
CA THR A 75 -5.25 -13.71 -17.71
C THR A 75 -4.16 -14.77 -17.90
N ASP A 76 -3.00 -14.56 -17.27
CA ASP A 76 -1.92 -15.57 -17.21
C ASP A 76 -2.09 -16.52 -16.01
N LEU A 77 -3.17 -16.33 -15.23
CA LEU A 77 -3.54 -17.23 -14.15
C LEU A 77 -4.13 -18.50 -14.77
N GLU A 78 -3.40 -19.61 -14.66
CA GLU A 78 -3.81 -20.92 -15.18
C GLU A 78 -5.15 -21.34 -14.56
N ASP A 79 -6.16 -21.55 -15.41
CA ASP A 79 -7.42 -22.15 -14.97
C ASP A 79 -7.19 -23.65 -14.74
N GLY A 80 -7.12 -24.07 -13.48
CA GLY A 80 -7.16 -25.49 -13.16
C GLY A 80 -8.51 -26.09 -13.60
N ASP A 81 -8.56 -27.39 -13.87
CA ASP A 81 -9.77 -28.12 -14.33
C ASP A 81 -11.01 -27.94 -13.43
N GLU A 82 -10.84 -27.36 -12.22
CA GLU A 82 -11.90 -27.10 -11.23
C GLU A 82 -12.31 -25.61 -11.13
N GLY A 83 -11.84 -24.72 -12.00
CA GLY A 83 -12.16 -23.28 -11.93
C GLY A 83 -11.46 -22.53 -10.78
N SER A 84 -10.46 -23.17 -10.14
CA SER A 84 -9.75 -22.66 -8.96
C SER A 84 -8.59 -21.71 -9.30
N GLY A 85 -8.25 -21.58 -10.57
CA GLY A 85 -7.08 -20.84 -11.05
C GLY A 85 -7.22 -19.33 -11.02
N TYR A 86 -8.37 -18.85 -11.48
CA TYR A 86 -8.70 -17.44 -11.55
C TYR A 86 -9.52 -16.99 -10.33
N THR A 87 -8.93 -17.14 -9.14
CA THR A 87 -9.54 -16.64 -7.90
C THR A 87 -8.84 -15.38 -7.41
N LYS A 88 -9.52 -14.54 -6.64
CA LYS A 88 -8.90 -13.34 -6.07
C LYS A 88 -7.65 -13.64 -5.24
N GLY A 89 -7.62 -14.80 -4.57
CA GLY A 89 -6.48 -15.23 -3.76
C GLY A 89 -5.19 -15.49 -4.56
N THR A 90 -5.25 -15.63 -5.90
CA THR A 90 -4.04 -15.86 -6.71
C THR A 90 -3.31 -14.58 -7.10
N TYR A 91 -4.00 -13.43 -7.11
CA TYR A 91 -3.38 -12.14 -7.45
C TYR A 91 -3.45 -11.10 -6.34
N ALA A 92 -4.37 -11.22 -5.38
CA ALA A 92 -4.48 -10.29 -4.28
C ALA A 92 -3.42 -10.60 -3.21
N SER A 93 -2.92 -9.56 -2.56
CA SER A 93 -1.90 -9.66 -1.53
C SER A 93 -2.36 -9.06 -0.21
N ILE A 94 -1.54 -9.25 0.83
CA ILE A 94 -1.73 -8.60 2.13
C ILE A 94 -0.60 -7.60 2.31
N MET A 95 -0.94 -6.33 2.55
CA MET A 95 0.01 -5.28 2.82
C MET A 95 -0.03 -4.89 4.30
N TYR A 96 1.10 -5.04 4.98
CA TYR A 96 1.27 -4.54 6.35
C TYR A 96 1.88 -3.15 6.30
N TYR A 97 1.25 -2.20 6.98
CA TYR A 97 1.73 -0.84 7.11
C TYR A 97 1.82 -0.45 8.58
N TRP A 98 2.91 0.19 8.97
CA TRP A 98 3.10 0.66 10.32
C TRP A 98 3.97 1.91 10.35
N THR A 99 3.79 2.71 11.40
CA THR A 99 4.69 3.81 11.74
C THR A 99 5.38 3.51 13.06
N THR A 100 6.61 3.98 13.18
CA THR A 100 7.38 3.87 14.42
C THR A 100 7.53 5.23 15.06
N ALA A 101 7.61 5.25 16.39
CA ALA A 101 8.08 6.40 17.13
C ALA A 101 9.52 6.79 16.68
N PRO A 102 10.03 7.97 17.05
CA PRO A 102 11.39 8.41 16.71
C PRO A 102 12.51 7.47 17.19
N ASP A 103 12.21 6.51 18.07
CA ASP A 103 13.13 5.46 18.50
C ASP A 103 13.34 4.35 17.45
N ALA A 104 12.61 4.39 16.32
CA ALA A 104 12.61 3.42 15.24
C ALA A 104 12.29 1.98 15.67
N LYS A 105 11.67 1.80 16.84
CA LYS A 105 11.41 0.50 17.44
C LYS A 105 9.96 0.35 17.89
N THR A 106 9.40 1.37 18.53
CA THR A 106 8.04 1.31 19.08
C THR A 106 7.03 1.59 17.98
N VAL A 107 6.16 0.62 17.67
CA VAL A 107 5.09 0.81 16.68
C VAL A 107 3.95 1.64 17.28
N GLU A 108 3.61 2.76 16.63
CA GLU A 108 2.54 3.68 17.06
C GLU A 108 1.26 3.45 16.26
N TYR A 109 1.37 3.45 14.92
CA TYR A 109 0.27 3.10 14.02
C TYR A 109 0.54 1.75 13.36
N TYR A 110 -0.51 0.96 13.16
CA TYR A 110 -0.43 -0.31 12.47
C TYR A 110 -1.75 -0.61 11.75
N ALA A 111 -1.63 -1.18 10.55
CA ALA A 111 -2.75 -1.63 9.74
C ALA A 111 -2.31 -2.84 8.91
N ALA A 112 -3.23 -3.78 8.67
CA ALA A 112 -3.08 -4.77 7.62
C ALA A 112 -4.20 -4.59 6.60
N TYR A 113 -3.82 -4.38 5.35
CA TYR A 113 -4.72 -4.26 4.22
C TYR A 113 -4.78 -5.63 3.54
N ASP A 114 -5.97 -6.19 3.48
CA ASP A 114 -6.24 -7.49 2.86
C ASP A 114 -6.88 -7.30 1.48
N GLY A 115 -6.67 -8.24 0.58
CA GLY A 115 -7.21 -8.18 -0.77
C GLY A 115 -6.58 -7.10 -1.64
N VAL A 116 -5.29 -6.80 -1.44
CA VAL A 116 -4.56 -5.70 -2.09
C VAL A 116 -4.21 -6.05 -3.53
N PHE A 117 -4.61 -5.22 -4.49
CA PHE A 117 -4.16 -5.31 -5.89
C PHE A 117 -4.16 -3.94 -6.57
N PRO A 118 -3.26 -3.69 -7.55
CA PRO A 118 -3.20 -2.41 -8.25
C PRO A 118 -4.45 -2.20 -9.11
N THR A 119 -5.02 -0.99 -9.08
CA THR A 119 -6.23 -0.67 -9.86
C THR A 119 -5.91 -0.15 -11.25
N LYS A 120 -4.68 0.32 -11.47
CA LYS A 120 -4.22 0.94 -12.72
C LYS A 120 -2.78 0.53 -13.02
N ASP A 121 -2.49 0.45 -14.31
CA ASP A 121 -1.12 0.24 -14.82
C ASP A 121 -0.37 1.57 -14.78
N PRO A 122 0.78 1.67 -14.09
CA PRO A 122 1.48 2.94 -13.92
C PRO A 122 2.15 3.46 -15.20
N GLN A 123 2.07 2.77 -16.34
CA GLN A 123 2.57 3.27 -17.63
C GLN A 123 2.06 4.68 -17.98
N ASP A 124 0.84 5.02 -17.57
CA ASP A 124 0.25 6.35 -17.78
C ASP A 124 0.94 7.46 -16.98
N LEU A 125 1.62 7.10 -15.88
CA LEU A 125 2.37 8.02 -15.02
C LEU A 125 3.78 8.33 -15.57
N TYR A 126 4.23 7.63 -16.61
CA TYR A 126 5.53 7.83 -17.25
C TYR A 126 5.45 8.92 -18.32
N THR A 127 5.13 10.14 -17.90
CA THR A 127 5.16 11.30 -18.79
C THR A 127 6.60 11.81 -18.92
N SER A 128 7.18 11.73 -20.11
CA SER A 128 8.49 12.33 -20.40
C SER A 128 8.30 13.75 -20.94
N ASP A 129 8.45 14.76 -20.09
CA ASP A 129 8.66 16.14 -20.53
C ASP A 129 10.15 16.49 -20.45
N VAL A 130 10.67 17.12 -21.51
CA VAL A 130 12.07 17.53 -21.67
C VAL A 130 12.44 18.61 -20.64
N GLU A 131 11.46 19.37 -20.16
CA GLU A 131 11.68 20.39 -19.12
C GLU A 131 11.76 19.79 -17.70
N THR A 132 11.23 18.58 -17.52
CA THR A 132 11.25 17.86 -16.23
C THR A 132 12.09 16.58 -16.31
N VAL A 133 13.35 16.69 -16.74
CA VAL A 133 14.38 15.64 -16.55
C VAL A 133 14.76 15.59 -15.06
N GLY A 134 13.76 15.33 -14.22
CA GLY A 134 13.85 15.30 -12.78
C GLY A 134 13.57 13.91 -12.24
N ARG A 135 13.50 13.86 -10.92
CA ARG A 135 13.07 12.70 -10.16
C ARG A 135 11.64 12.29 -10.58
N LEU A 136 11.45 11.03 -10.97
CA LEU A 136 10.14 10.47 -11.26
C LEU A 136 9.56 9.81 -10.00
N ASP A 137 8.44 10.34 -9.52
CA ASP A 137 7.68 9.78 -8.42
C ASP A 137 6.38 9.17 -8.97
N LEU A 138 6.12 7.91 -8.64
CA LEU A 138 4.94 7.16 -9.08
C LEU A 138 3.96 7.03 -7.94
N ASP A 139 2.70 7.42 -8.15
CA ASP A 139 1.63 7.25 -7.19
C ASP A 139 0.74 6.09 -7.60
N ILE A 140 0.82 4.98 -6.87
CA ILE A 140 0.14 3.73 -7.22
C ILE A 140 -1.03 3.53 -6.26
N GLU A 141 -2.23 3.46 -6.85
CA GLU A 141 -3.46 3.17 -6.13
C GLU A 141 -3.74 1.66 -6.11
N PHE A 142 -3.96 1.14 -4.92
CA PHE A 142 -4.36 -0.23 -4.67
C PHE A 142 -5.78 -0.28 -4.16
N ASN A 143 -6.58 -1.23 -4.65
CA ASN A 143 -7.83 -1.60 -4.01
C ASN A 143 -7.52 -2.44 -2.75
N VAL A 144 -8.32 -2.29 -1.72
CA VAL A 144 -8.27 -3.03 -0.46
C VAL A 144 -9.66 -3.52 -0.12
N ASP A 145 -9.79 -4.79 0.27
CA ASP A 145 -11.07 -5.38 0.65
C ASP A 145 -11.45 -5.05 2.08
N TYR A 146 -10.47 -5.16 2.97
CA TYR A 146 -10.67 -4.92 4.38
C TYR A 146 -9.40 -4.39 5.04
N THR A 147 -9.59 -3.52 6.03
CA THR A 147 -8.50 -2.96 6.82
C THR A 147 -8.59 -3.48 8.24
N TRP A 148 -7.55 -4.18 8.68
CA TRP A 148 -7.45 -4.76 10.01
C TRP A 148 -6.61 -3.87 10.94
N HIS A 149 -7.16 -3.56 12.12
CA HIS A 149 -6.50 -2.79 13.19
C HIS A 149 -6.46 -3.55 14.53
N GLU A 150 -6.50 -4.88 14.46
CA GLU A 150 -6.62 -5.74 15.64
C GLU A 150 -5.27 -5.96 16.36
N PRO A 151 -5.28 -6.41 17.63
CA PRO A 151 -4.06 -6.64 18.41
C PRO A 151 -3.06 -7.62 17.78
N TRP A 152 -3.54 -8.59 16.99
CA TRP A 152 -2.64 -9.51 16.28
C TRP A 152 -1.86 -8.80 15.17
N VAL A 153 -2.47 -7.81 14.50
CA VAL A 153 -1.81 -6.96 13.49
C VAL A 153 -0.67 -6.20 14.16
N ARG A 154 -0.93 -5.59 15.32
CA ARG A 154 0.10 -4.91 16.11
C ARG A 154 1.27 -5.84 16.41
N THR A 155 0.98 -7.06 16.83
CA THR A 155 2.01 -8.06 17.15
C THR A 155 2.86 -8.42 15.93
N LYS A 156 2.23 -8.59 14.76
CA LYS A 156 2.91 -8.83 13.48
C LYS A 156 3.79 -7.65 13.06
N CYS A 157 3.23 -6.44 13.03
CA CYS A 157 3.97 -5.22 12.69
C CYS A 157 5.13 -4.95 13.65
N GLN A 158 4.94 -5.16 14.95
CA GLN A 158 6.02 -5.04 15.95
C GLN A 158 7.12 -6.08 15.70
N GLY A 159 6.75 -7.30 15.29
CA GLY A 159 7.70 -8.33 14.87
C GLY A 159 8.55 -7.88 13.68
N PHE A 160 7.92 -7.33 12.64
CA PHE A 160 8.63 -6.79 11.47
C PHE A 160 9.53 -5.62 11.83
N ALA A 161 9.05 -4.66 12.63
CA ALA A 161 9.82 -3.51 13.09
C ALA A 161 11.06 -3.94 13.89
N ASN A 162 10.91 -4.90 14.82
CA ASN A 162 12.02 -5.45 15.59
C ASN A 162 13.08 -6.12 14.70
N GLY A 163 12.65 -6.86 13.68
CA GLY A 163 13.55 -7.50 12.72
C GLY A 163 14.35 -6.49 11.90
N ILE A 164 13.69 -5.45 11.39
CA ILE A 164 14.33 -4.36 10.64
C ILE A 164 15.32 -3.60 11.53
N PHE A 165 14.92 -3.24 12.74
CA PHE A 165 15.78 -2.53 13.69
C PHE A 165 17.04 -3.34 14.03
N ALA A 166 16.90 -4.64 14.29
CA ALA A 166 18.03 -5.52 14.59
C ALA A 166 19.01 -5.61 13.42
N ALA A 167 18.51 -5.75 12.19
CA ALA A 167 19.34 -5.79 10.98
C ALA A 167 20.03 -4.45 10.71
N ALA A 168 19.29 -3.34 10.81
CA ALA A 168 19.84 -2.00 10.61
C ALA A 168 20.93 -1.65 11.62
N LYS A 169 20.73 -2.02 12.90
CA LYS A 169 21.73 -1.79 13.95
C LYS A 169 23.05 -2.50 13.68
N GLN A 170 23.01 -3.74 13.18
CA GLN A 170 24.22 -4.46 12.78
C GLN A 170 24.96 -3.78 11.64
N ASN A 171 24.22 -3.30 10.62
CA ASN A 171 24.82 -2.55 9.52
C ASN A 171 25.49 -1.26 10.01
N VAL A 172 24.83 -0.48 10.88
CA VAL A 172 25.41 0.75 11.43
C VAL A 172 26.67 0.48 12.25
N ILE A 173 26.69 -0.59 13.06
CA ILE A 173 27.89 -0.98 13.82
C ILE A 173 29.03 -1.36 12.87
N ASN A 174 28.74 -2.03 11.75
CA ASN A 174 29.75 -2.34 10.74
C ASN A 174 30.31 -1.10 10.03
N TYR A 175 29.57 0.02 10.04
CA TYR A 175 30.03 1.31 9.49
C TYR A 175 30.73 2.21 10.54
N GLY A 176 30.78 1.85 11.82
CA GLY A 176 31.45 2.64 12.85
C GLY A 176 32.29 1.80 13.81
N PRO A 177 33.64 1.92 13.90
CA PRO A 177 34.54 2.93 13.32
C PRO A 177 35.58 2.32 12.35
N ALA A 178 35.71 2.90 11.15
CA ALA A 178 37.03 2.99 10.50
C ALA A 178 37.67 4.32 10.93
N GLN A 179 38.88 4.22 11.50
CA GLN A 179 39.82 5.29 11.89
C GLN A 179 39.77 5.76 13.35
N THR A 180 40.56 5.08 14.18
CA THR A 180 41.66 5.71 14.93
C THR A 180 42.96 5.09 14.48
#